data_AF-A0A4Q9N6R8-F1
#
_entry.id   AF-A0A4Q9N6R8-F1
#
_cell.length_a   1.000
_cell.length_b   1.000
_cell.length_c   1.000
_cell.angle_alpha   90.00
_cell.angle_beta   90.00
_cell.angle_gamma   90.00
#
_symmetry.space_group_name_H-M   'P 1'
#
loop_
_entity.id
_entity.type
_entity.pdbx_description
1 polymer ?
#
loop_
_entity_poly.entity_id
_entity_poly.type
_entity_poly.pdbx_seq_one_letter_code
_entity_poly.pdbx_strand_id
1 'polypeptide(L)'
;MPPPPVPVRSVQAKALPRIQKKWKWTGDLFMDVSRNRAERVCEVLISEATDPQPNGLRFSICLSGENIRLSAFHELSCLHTFLLASTRVQQFAKLGSASDKDADALLQLGIFMQKRSYFCFAHLYMDDSSVGLLIIFPTGHEVANSLLKVPPTLASNTPLQVALVPWELTTREFRAENWKSRSPTVEHQLDPAFAAILEADGRSVATQRRFYQALHILTFPKAIYDFMSQKQSPRPYCIWYAPADTTQSGTIGYETLLLREILSTCTQAKDMGYKADVRVVFVHVGALATLHGLPFLVAWRNKRPELRFLTYGRHPSVPRERWGVREIYLIGGVVTFTPSAIIEGHGMLFRRIKDVAEHPLWDCYVLPSVVAMVAKLTCQGGHPLRVYDEGNFVYEDLLKAIEQGSVALLHAPAILRDAPPKGDPSLLWTRWMIRLPSMNARQILEECLRIAAEQFANTSDAELPVAVEKEIARDLLRMQMQPVMMDNYRRFVVLKGRSDTYFQEDRCPGIEVTTLSKLDFRDDFFTTRTDSAQ
;
A
#
# COMPACT_ATOMS: atom_id res chain seq x y z
N MET A 1 94.57 -29.16 -27.97
CA MET A 1 94.51 -29.09 -26.49
C MET A 1 93.05 -29.06 -26.07
N PRO A 2 92.57 -30.00 -25.25
CA PRO A 2 91.22 -29.92 -24.69
C PRO A 2 91.19 -28.90 -23.54
N PRO A 3 90.15 -28.08 -23.41
CA PRO A 3 90.02 -27.15 -22.30
C PRO A 3 89.49 -27.85 -21.03
N PRO A 4 90.01 -27.49 -19.85
CA PRO A 4 89.54 -27.99 -18.55
C PRO A 4 88.32 -27.20 -18.03
N PRO A 5 87.66 -27.65 -16.94
CA PRO A 5 86.23 -27.51 -16.76
C PRO A 5 85.79 -26.21 -16.06
N VAL A 6 84.54 -25.85 -16.31
CA VAL A 6 83.84 -24.67 -15.77
C VAL A 6 83.43 -24.92 -14.30
N PRO A 7 83.66 -23.95 -13.38
CA PRO A 7 83.18 -24.05 -12.01
C PRO A 7 81.68 -23.69 -11.91
N VAL A 8 80.95 -24.53 -11.16
CA VAL A 8 79.50 -24.45 -10.90
C VAL A 8 79.18 -23.23 -10.05
N ARG A 9 78.34 -22.32 -10.58
CA ARG A 9 77.74 -21.20 -9.82
C ARG A 9 76.56 -21.68 -8.99
N SER A 10 76.49 -21.20 -7.75
CA SER A 10 75.44 -21.49 -6.78
C SER A 10 74.06 -21.07 -7.28
N VAL A 11 73.07 -21.94 -7.10
CA VAL A 11 71.67 -21.72 -7.43
C VAL A 11 71.10 -20.70 -6.45
N GLN A 12 70.80 -19.48 -6.94
CA GLN A 12 69.97 -18.52 -6.20
C GLN A 12 68.55 -19.09 -6.06
N ALA A 13 68.06 -19.17 -4.82
CA ALA A 13 66.72 -19.60 -4.50
C ALA A 13 65.67 -18.70 -5.19
N LYS A 14 64.70 -19.32 -5.87
CA LYS A 14 63.54 -18.62 -6.44
C LYS A 14 62.80 -17.86 -5.33
N ALA A 15 62.72 -16.54 -5.46
CA ALA A 15 61.88 -15.71 -4.60
C ALA A 15 60.42 -16.21 -4.68
N LEU A 16 59.81 -16.44 -3.52
CA LEU A 16 58.40 -16.83 -3.40
C LEU A 16 57.49 -15.75 -4.01
N PRO A 17 56.40 -16.14 -4.70
CA PRO A 17 55.48 -15.19 -5.32
C PRO A 17 54.79 -14.34 -4.25
N ARG A 18 54.92 -13.01 -4.40
CA ARG A 18 54.33 -12.01 -3.51
C ARG A 18 52.81 -12.10 -3.59
N ILE A 19 52.16 -12.61 -2.55
CA ILE A 19 50.69 -12.65 -2.43
C ILE A 19 50.17 -11.20 -2.51
N GLN A 20 49.39 -10.88 -3.54
CA GLN A 20 48.76 -9.56 -3.65
C GLN A 20 47.74 -9.39 -2.53
N LYS A 21 47.96 -8.37 -1.68
CA LYS A 21 47.05 -8.00 -0.60
C LYS A 21 45.73 -7.51 -1.23
N LYS A 22 44.64 -8.28 -1.08
CA LYS A 22 43.30 -7.86 -1.54
C LYS A 22 42.92 -6.57 -0.81
N TRP A 23 42.59 -5.53 -1.57
CA TRP A 23 42.21 -4.23 -1.03
C TRP A 23 40.95 -4.35 -0.15
N LYS A 24 40.94 -3.62 0.96
CA LYS A 24 39.84 -3.50 1.91
C LYS A 24 39.79 -2.06 2.41
N TRP A 25 38.59 -1.56 2.67
CA TRP A 25 38.35 -0.27 3.30
C TRP A 25 37.33 -0.43 4.41
N THR A 26 37.57 0.24 5.53
CA THR A 26 36.70 0.25 6.70
C THR A 26 36.41 1.69 7.07
N GLY A 27 35.17 1.97 7.45
CA GLY A 27 34.78 3.31 7.88
C GLY A 27 33.33 3.39 8.33
N ASP A 28 32.95 4.56 8.83
CA ASP A 28 31.61 4.81 9.35
C ASP A 28 30.62 5.12 8.23
N LEU A 29 29.46 4.46 8.28
CA LEU A 29 28.34 4.75 7.40
C LEU A 29 27.37 5.70 8.08
N PHE A 30 27.12 6.84 7.45
CA PHE A 30 26.13 7.83 7.86
C PHE A 30 24.98 7.89 6.87
N MET A 31 23.78 8.20 7.36
CA MET A 31 22.60 8.43 6.53
C MET A 31 22.03 9.81 6.79
N ASP A 32 21.71 10.53 5.72
CA ASP A 32 21.08 11.85 5.82
C ASP A 32 19.65 11.74 6.31
N VAL A 33 19.37 12.38 7.45
CA VAL A 33 18.03 12.44 8.07
C VAL A 33 17.39 13.80 7.82
N SER A 34 18.20 14.85 7.61
CA SER A 34 17.74 16.17 7.15
C SER A 34 18.87 16.92 6.44
N ARG A 35 18.58 18.07 5.82
CA ARG A 35 19.56 18.87 5.06
C ARG A 35 20.86 19.18 5.84
N ASN A 36 20.78 19.27 7.17
CA ASN A 36 21.93 19.62 8.02
C ASN A 36 22.27 18.52 9.05
N ARG A 37 21.66 17.33 8.97
CA ARG A 37 21.84 16.28 9.97
C ARG A 37 22.00 14.92 9.30
N ALA A 38 23.09 14.23 9.65
CA ALA A 38 23.31 12.83 9.32
C ALA A 38 23.41 12.02 10.62
N GLU A 39 22.87 10.81 10.61
CA GLU A 39 22.97 9.87 11.72
C GLU A 39 23.91 8.72 11.37
N ARG A 40 24.74 8.32 12.32
CA ARG A 40 25.63 7.16 12.16
C ARG A 40 24.79 5.90 12.20
N VAL A 41 24.88 5.08 11.16
CA VAL A 41 24.18 3.81 11.05
C VAL A 41 25.01 2.70 11.69
N CYS A 42 26.24 2.50 11.20
CA CYS A 42 27.14 1.44 11.63
C CYS A 42 28.53 1.61 11.02
N GLU A 43 29.50 0.81 11.48
CA GLU A 43 30.80 0.68 10.82
C GLU A 43 30.78 -0.41 9.74
N VAL A 44 31.25 -0.08 8.54
CA VAL A 44 31.15 -0.94 7.36
C VAL A 44 32.52 -1.36 6.83
N LEU A 45 32.56 -2.51 6.18
CA LEU A 45 33.72 -3.05 5.48
C LEU A 45 33.40 -3.18 3.99
N ILE A 46 34.14 -2.47 3.15
CA ILE A 46 34.15 -2.67 1.70
C ILE A 46 35.33 -3.58 1.36
N SER A 47 35.05 -4.73 0.74
CA SER A 47 36.06 -5.73 0.42
C SER A 47 35.80 -6.45 -0.90
N GLU A 48 36.78 -7.21 -1.36
CA GLU A 48 36.68 -8.02 -2.58
C GLU A 48 36.29 -7.18 -3.81
N ALA A 49 36.96 -6.04 -3.98
CA ALA A 49 36.78 -5.22 -5.17
C ALA A 49 37.17 -5.99 -6.44
N THR A 50 36.34 -5.89 -7.49
CA THR A 50 36.66 -6.44 -8.81
C THR A 50 37.84 -5.72 -9.43
N ASP A 51 38.50 -6.36 -10.41
CA ASP A 51 39.58 -5.71 -11.15
C ASP A 51 39.09 -4.41 -11.80
N PRO A 52 39.84 -3.30 -11.68
CA PRO A 52 39.47 -2.05 -12.28
C PRO A 52 39.56 -2.14 -13.80
N GLN A 53 38.65 -1.48 -14.50
CA GLN A 53 38.77 -1.29 -15.94
C GLN A 53 40.09 -0.57 -16.29
N PRO A 54 40.68 -0.80 -17.48
CA PRO A 54 41.89 -0.12 -17.92
C PRO A 54 41.72 1.40 -17.83
N ASN A 55 42.63 2.09 -17.15
CA ASN A 55 42.59 3.53 -16.87
C ASN A 55 41.33 4.02 -16.14
N GLY A 56 40.57 3.11 -15.53
CA GLY A 56 39.35 3.41 -14.79
C GLY A 56 39.60 3.93 -13.38
N LEU A 57 38.63 4.68 -12.86
CA LEU A 57 38.59 5.10 -11.47
C LEU A 57 38.57 3.89 -10.53
N ARG A 58 39.22 4.00 -9.36
CA ARG A 58 39.35 2.89 -8.40
C ARG A 58 38.87 3.26 -7.00
N PHE A 59 38.26 2.29 -6.30
CA PHE A 59 37.87 2.46 -4.90
C PHE A 59 39.04 2.87 -4.01
N SER A 60 40.23 2.32 -4.23
CA SER A 60 41.44 2.65 -3.47
C SER A 60 41.89 4.10 -3.57
N ILE A 61 41.39 4.83 -4.57
CA ILE A 61 41.70 6.24 -4.80
C ILE A 61 40.56 7.12 -4.23
N CYS A 62 39.30 6.72 -4.44
CA CYS A 62 38.14 7.52 -4.06
C CYS A 62 37.73 7.38 -2.58
N LEU A 63 38.08 6.27 -1.93
CA LEU A 63 37.75 6.01 -0.52
C LEU A 63 39.00 6.25 0.34
N SER A 64 39.45 7.51 0.35
CA SER A 64 40.56 7.98 1.19
C SER A 64 40.10 8.54 2.55
N GLY A 65 38.81 8.85 2.69
CA GLY A 65 38.20 9.31 3.94
C GLY A 65 37.77 8.15 4.86
N GLU A 66 37.38 8.51 6.07
CA GLU A 66 36.95 7.56 7.13
C GLU A 66 35.44 7.26 7.07
N ASN A 67 34.67 8.02 6.29
CA ASN A 67 33.21 8.02 6.38
C ASN A 67 32.55 7.95 5.00
N ILE A 68 31.45 7.22 4.89
CA ILE A 68 30.53 7.25 3.74
C ILE A 68 29.22 7.89 4.19
N ARG A 69 28.74 8.88 3.44
CA ARG A 69 27.49 9.58 3.72
C ARG A 69 26.45 9.31 2.64
N LEU A 70 25.40 8.60 3.02
CA LEU A 70 24.29 8.21 2.16
C LEU A 70 23.24 9.32 2.08
N SER A 71 22.88 9.70 0.86
CA SER A 71 21.97 10.82 0.63
C SER A 71 20.49 10.45 0.82
N ALA A 72 19.98 9.45 0.08
CA ALA A 72 18.58 9.03 0.18
C ALA A 72 18.36 7.64 -0.46
N PHE A 73 17.31 6.95 -0.03
CA PHE A 73 16.84 5.75 -0.72
C PHE A 73 16.06 6.11 -1.97
N HIS A 74 16.36 5.41 -3.06
CA HIS A 74 15.69 5.52 -4.34
C HIS A 74 15.25 4.15 -4.81
N GLU A 75 14.16 4.08 -5.57
CA GLU A 75 13.74 2.84 -6.20
C GLU A 75 14.71 2.41 -7.29
N LEU A 76 15.00 1.11 -7.37
CA LEU A 76 15.86 0.52 -8.39
C LEU A 76 15.34 0.76 -9.81
N SER A 77 14.03 0.94 -9.98
CA SER A 77 13.44 1.38 -11.25
C SER A 77 14.01 2.74 -11.71
N CYS A 78 14.34 3.64 -10.79
CA CYS A 78 14.94 4.95 -11.08
C CYS A 78 16.45 4.88 -11.32
N LEU A 79 17.11 3.73 -11.16
CA LEU A 79 18.57 3.65 -11.27
C LEU A 79 19.08 4.06 -12.67
N HIS A 80 18.37 3.67 -13.74
CA HIS A 80 18.72 4.03 -15.11
C HIS A 80 18.90 5.53 -15.30
N THR A 81 18.08 6.33 -14.61
CA THR A 81 18.13 7.79 -14.65
C THR A 81 19.46 8.33 -14.11
N PHE A 82 19.98 7.75 -13.02
CA PHE A 82 21.24 8.18 -12.44
C PHE A 82 22.41 7.79 -13.34
N LEU A 83 22.28 6.64 -13.99
CA LEU A 83 23.26 6.15 -14.96
C LEU A 83 23.32 7.00 -16.23
N LEU A 84 22.29 7.79 -16.59
CA LEU A 84 22.34 8.70 -17.74
C LEU A 84 23.39 9.81 -17.61
N ALA A 85 23.74 10.21 -16.38
CA ALA A 85 24.76 11.23 -16.13
C ALA A 85 26.13 10.61 -15.79
N SER A 86 26.25 9.29 -15.90
CA SER A 86 27.38 8.53 -15.39
C SER A 86 27.99 7.67 -16.48
N THR A 87 29.31 7.47 -16.41
CA THR A 87 30.01 6.50 -17.25
C THR A 87 29.71 5.07 -16.79
N ARG A 88 30.20 4.08 -17.55
CA ARG A 88 30.12 2.67 -17.17
C ARG A 88 30.68 2.43 -15.76
N VAL A 89 30.10 1.45 -15.06
CA VAL A 89 30.60 0.98 -13.75
C VAL A 89 32.05 0.53 -13.89
N GLN A 90 32.93 1.03 -13.01
CA GLN A 90 34.37 0.77 -13.06
C GLN A 90 34.78 -0.40 -12.17
N GLN A 91 34.16 -0.52 -11.01
CA GLN A 91 34.42 -1.58 -10.03
C GLN A 91 33.16 -1.91 -9.24
N PHE A 92 33.07 -3.16 -8.81
CA PHE A 92 32.13 -3.63 -7.81
C PHE A 92 32.87 -4.10 -6.57
N ALA A 93 32.22 -4.05 -5.41
CA ALA A 93 32.76 -4.62 -4.18
C ALA A 93 31.62 -5.10 -3.27
N LYS A 94 31.98 -5.89 -2.26
CA LYS A 94 31.06 -6.36 -1.22
C LYS A 94 31.00 -5.35 -0.09
N LEU A 95 29.80 -5.09 0.43
CA LEU A 95 29.59 -4.30 1.64
C LEU A 95 29.17 -5.22 2.77
N GLY A 96 30.07 -5.42 3.73
CA GLY A 96 29.85 -6.19 4.95
C GLY A 96 29.98 -5.33 6.19
N SER A 97 29.80 -5.94 7.36
CA SER A 97 30.06 -5.29 8.64
C SER A 97 31.56 -5.27 8.94
N ALA A 98 32.03 -4.20 9.57
CA ALA A 98 33.39 -4.15 10.09
C ALA A 98 33.53 -4.97 11.39
N SER A 99 32.45 -5.05 12.18
CA SER A 99 32.37 -5.78 13.44
C SER A 99 31.10 -6.63 13.53
N ASP A 100 31.09 -7.62 14.43
CA ASP A 100 29.91 -8.46 14.70
C ASP A 100 28.75 -7.65 15.32
N LYS A 101 29.05 -6.52 15.97
CA LYS A 101 28.03 -5.63 16.57
C LYS A 101 27.20 -4.91 15.51
N ASP A 102 27.78 -4.68 14.34
CA ASP A 102 27.19 -3.93 13.23
C ASP A 102 26.51 -4.84 12.18
N ALA A 103 26.69 -6.17 12.30
CA ALA A 103 26.18 -7.15 11.35
C ALA A 103 24.65 -7.13 11.22
N ASP A 104 23.93 -7.00 12.35
CA ASP A 104 22.46 -6.97 12.32
C ASP A 104 21.93 -5.70 11.63
N ALA A 105 22.49 -4.52 11.92
CA ALA A 105 22.06 -3.27 11.30
C ALA A 105 22.20 -3.30 9.77
N LEU A 106 23.32 -3.81 9.25
CA LEU A 106 23.55 -3.98 7.82
C LEU A 106 22.64 -5.04 7.20
N LEU A 107 22.37 -6.13 7.92
CA LEU A 107 21.45 -7.16 7.48
C LEU A 107 20.03 -6.60 7.37
N GLN A 108 19.55 -5.86 8.38
CA GLN A 108 18.23 -5.21 8.34
C GLN A 108 18.15 -4.19 7.20
N LEU A 109 19.21 -3.40 6.99
CA LEU A 109 19.29 -2.46 5.88
C LEU A 109 19.18 -3.16 4.52
N GLY A 110 19.91 -4.26 4.33
CA GLY A 110 19.83 -5.04 3.10
C GLY A 110 18.48 -5.72 2.90
N ILE A 111 17.87 -6.29 3.94
CA ILE A 111 16.52 -6.85 3.89
C ILE A 111 15.51 -5.77 3.52
N PHE A 112 15.62 -4.58 4.12
CA PHE A 112 14.77 -3.44 3.84
C PHE A 112 14.88 -3.00 2.37
N MET A 113 16.12 -2.82 1.89
CA MET A 113 16.39 -2.44 0.50
C MET A 113 15.93 -3.51 -0.50
N GLN A 114 16.12 -4.80 -0.18
CA GLN A 114 15.66 -5.91 -1.02
C GLN A 114 14.14 -5.95 -1.11
N LYS A 115 13.43 -5.87 0.02
CA LYS A 115 11.95 -5.93 0.05
C LYS A 115 11.29 -4.74 -0.64
N ARG A 116 11.93 -3.57 -0.61
CA ARG A 116 11.41 -2.33 -1.19
C ARG A 116 11.95 -2.05 -2.60
N SER A 117 12.83 -2.91 -3.11
CA SER A 117 13.54 -2.72 -4.37
C SER A 117 14.25 -1.35 -4.42
N TYR A 118 15.02 -1.03 -3.38
CA TYR A 118 15.72 0.25 -3.24
C TYR A 118 17.22 0.14 -3.50
N PHE A 119 17.81 1.24 -3.92
CA PHE A 119 19.25 1.52 -3.86
C PHE A 119 19.48 2.85 -3.13
N CYS A 120 20.72 3.09 -2.72
CA CYS A 120 21.17 4.36 -2.17
C CYS A 120 22.50 4.74 -2.82
N PHE A 121 22.96 5.97 -2.63
CA PHE A 121 24.27 6.38 -3.11
C PHE A 121 24.96 7.35 -2.15
N ALA A 122 26.28 7.38 -2.26
CA ALA A 122 27.14 8.42 -1.71
C ALA A 122 27.93 9.10 -2.84
N HIS A 123 28.23 10.39 -2.67
CA HIS A 123 29.15 11.09 -3.56
C HIS A 123 30.60 10.73 -3.21
N LEU A 124 31.39 10.45 -4.23
CA LEU A 124 32.84 10.27 -4.10
C LEU A 124 33.54 11.55 -4.53
N TYR A 125 34.56 11.94 -3.75
CA TYR A 125 35.32 13.18 -3.95
C TYR A 125 36.80 12.89 -4.12
N MET A 126 37.45 13.62 -5.01
CA MET A 126 38.91 13.73 -5.11
C MET A 126 39.25 15.22 -5.25
N ASP A 127 40.19 15.72 -4.47
CA ASP A 127 40.61 17.12 -4.46
C ASP A 127 39.39 18.09 -4.42
N ASP A 128 38.47 17.83 -3.49
CA ASP A 128 37.20 18.55 -3.28
C ASP A 128 36.22 18.56 -4.47
N SER A 129 36.49 17.78 -5.52
CA SER A 129 35.64 17.65 -6.69
C SER A 129 34.91 16.30 -6.68
N SER A 130 33.59 16.30 -6.90
CA SER A 130 32.87 15.03 -6.98
C SER A 130 33.21 14.33 -8.29
N VAL A 131 33.79 13.12 -8.18
CA VAL A 131 34.28 12.33 -9.32
C VAL A 131 33.32 11.20 -9.72
N GLY A 132 32.35 10.87 -8.86
CA GLY A 132 31.36 9.85 -9.15
C GLY A 132 30.44 9.55 -7.98
N LEU A 133 29.70 8.45 -8.15
CA LEU A 133 28.81 7.86 -7.17
C LEU A 133 29.33 6.51 -6.69
N LEU A 134 29.17 6.28 -5.39
CA LEU A 134 29.16 4.95 -4.79
C LEU A 134 27.71 4.50 -4.68
N ILE A 135 27.27 3.62 -5.57
CA ILE A 135 25.90 3.09 -5.55
C ILE A 135 25.86 1.86 -4.65
N ILE A 136 24.99 1.86 -3.64
CA ILE A 136 24.76 0.76 -2.71
C ILE A 136 23.42 0.11 -3.04
N PHE A 137 23.42 -1.20 -3.26
CA PHE A 137 22.23 -1.94 -3.69
C PHE A 137 22.21 -3.35 -3.07
N PRO A 138 21.04 -3.99 -2.97
CA PRO A 138 20.94 -5.30 -2.37
C PRO A 138 21.48 -6.40 -3.30
N THR A 139 22.23 -7.32 -2.70
CA THR A 139 22.89 -8.42 -3.42
C THR A 139 21.86 -9.31 -4.11
N GLY A 140 22.10 -9.63 -5.38
CA GLY A 140 21.27 -10.60 -6.11
C GLY A 140 19.95 -10.05 -6.65
N HIS A 141 19.69 -8.75 -6.50
CA HIS A 141 18.49 -8.14 -7.04
C HIS A 141 18.54 -8.05 -8.59
N GLU A 142 17.56 -8.66 -9.27
CA GLU A 142 17.56 -8.81 -10.74
C GLU A 142 17.69 -7.48 -11.50
N VAL A 143 16.90 -6.46 -11.12
CA VAL A 143 16.93 -5.13 -11.74
C VAL A 143 18.30 -4.46 -11.58
N ALA A 144 18.89 -4.49 -10.39
CA ALA A 144 20.20 -3.90 -10.13
C ALA A 144 21.28 -4.62 -10.94
N ASN A 145 21.25 -5.96 -10.96
CA ASN A 145 22.19 -6.79 -11.70
C ASN A 145 22.15 -6.50 -13.20
N SER A 146 20.93 -6.37 -13.76
CA SER A 146 20.72 -6.04 -15.16
C SER A 146 21.21 -4.65 -15.52
N LEU A 147 20.79 -3.62 -14.76
CA LEU A 147 21.12 -2.23 -15.07
C LEU A 147 22.60 -1.89 -14.87
N LEU A 148 23.21 -2.40 -13.80
CA LEU A 148 24.63 -2.15 -13.50
C LEU A 148 25.56 -3.11 -14.25
N LYS A 149 25.02 -4.19 -14.85
CA LYS A 149 25.77 -5.29 -15.48
C LYS A 149 26.72 -5.96 -14.48
N VAL A 150 26.17 -6.37 -13.33
CA VAL A 150 26.94 -7.00 -12.24
C VAL A 150 27.56 -8.32 -12.75
N PRO A 151 28.88 -8.53 -12.60
CA PRO A 151 29.52 -9.77 -13.03
C PRO A 151 28.97 -10.99 -12.28
N PRO A 152 28.66 -12.11 -12.97
CA PRO A 152 28.14 -13.32 -12.33
C PRO A 152 29.16 -13.97 -11.37
N THR A 153 30.45 -13.66 -11.54
CA THR A 153 31.53 -14.10 -10.65
C THR A 153 31.53 -13.42 -9.29
N LEU A 154 30.77 -12.33 -9.12
CA LEU A 154 30.65 -11.59 -7.86
C LEU A 154 29.52 -12.15 -6.98
N ALA A 155 29.53 -13.47 -6.77
CA ALA A 155 28.64 -14.08 -5.78
C ALA A 155 28.99 -13.54 -4.39
N SER A 156 28.03 -12.88 -3.74
CA SER A 156 28.22 -12.31 -2.41
C SER A 156 27.35 -12.99 -1.37
N ASN A 157 27.98 -13.31 -0.24
CA ASN A 157 27.34 -13.72 1.01
C ASN A 157 26.93 -12.52 1.87
N THR A 158 27.23 -11.29 1.44
CA THR A 158 26.80 -10.07 2.12
C THR A 158 25.43 -9.63 1.64
N PRO A 159 24.62 -8.98 2.49
CA PRO A 159 23.29 -8.52 2.12
C PRO A 159 23.31 -7.35 1.11
N LEU A 160 24.44 -6.64 1.02
CA LEU A 160 24.61 -5.46 0.16
C LEU A 160 25.88 -5.55 -0.69
N GLN A 161 25.82 -4.92 -1.86
CA GLN A 161 26.92 -4.70 -2.80
C GLN A 161 27.08 -3.21 -3.12
N VAL A 162 28.26 -2.84 -3.59
CA VAL A 162 28.55 -1.47 -4.04
C VAL A 162 29.12 -1.44 -5.45
N ALA A 163 28.76 -0.40 -6.20
CA ALA A 163 29.26 -0.11 -7.54
C ALA A 163 29.90 1.29 -7.57
N LEU A 164 31.08 1.39 -8.18
CA LEU A 164 31.77 2.64 -8.47
C LEU A 164 31.35 3.16 -9.84
N VAL A 165 30.65 4.28 -9.86
CA VAL A 165 30.10 4.85 -11.11
C VAL A 165 30.57 6.31 -11.28
N PRO A 166 31.62 6.55 -12.09
CA PRO A 166 32.13 7.90 -12.32
C PRO A 166 31.15 8.76 -13.11
N TRP A 167 31.18 10.07 -12.88
CA TRP A 167 30.38 11.00 -13.68
C TRP A 167 30.89 11.08 -15.12
N GLU A 168 29.96 11.27 -16.07
CA GLU A 168 30.31 11.67 -17.43
C GLU A 168 30.44 13.20 -17.55
N LEU A 169 29.62 13.93 -16.78
CA LEU A 169 29.61 15.39 -16.69
C LEU A 169 30.27 15.84 -15.39
N THR A 170 31.08 16.90 -15.43
CA THR A 170 31.61 17.48 -14.17
C THR A 170 30.46 17.98 -13.29
N THR A 171 30.67 18.07 -11.96
CA THR A 171 29.64 18.60 -11.05
C THR A 171 29.15 19.99 -11.46
N ARG A 172 30.03 20.82 -12.04
CA ARG A 172 29.70 22.15 -12.53
C ARG A 172 28.82 22.07 -13.78
N GLU A 173 29.11 21.20 -14.73
CA GLU A 173 28.29 20.97 -15.93
C GLU A 173 26.94 20.34 -15.58
N PHE A 174 26.91 19.34 -14.69
CA PHE A 174 25.69 18.75 -14.17
C PHE A 174 24.75 19.79 -13.51
N ARG A 175 25.33 20.77 -12.80
CA ARG A 175 24.57 21.86 -12.16
C ARG A 175 24.21 23.01 -13.11
N ALA A 176 25.02 23.23 -14.15
CA ALA A 176 24.83 24.28 -15.14
C ALA A 176 23.91 23.85 -16.29
N GLU A 177 23.80 22.54 -16.53
CA GLU A 177 22.74 21.97 -17.34
C GLU A 177 21.41 22.34 -16.69
N ASN A 178 20.69 23.23 -17.36
CA ASN A 178 19.25 23.27 -17.23
C ASN A 178 18.79 21.91 -17.70
N TRP A 179 18.65 20.97 -16.77
CA TRP A 179 17.98 19.70 -17.01
C TRP A 179 16.72 20.03 -17.78
N LYS A 180 16.80 19.88 -19.11
CA LYS A 180 15.63 20.01 -19.97
C LYS A 180 14.69 19.02 -19.33
N SER A 181 13.60 19.57 -18.77
CA SER A 181 12.56 18.80 -18.09
C SER A 181 12.44 17.53 -18.87
N ARG A 182 12.82 16.41 -18.23
CA ARG A 182 12.82 15.11 -18.89
C ARG A 182 11.51 15.03 -19.64
N SER A 183 11.55 14.53 -20.88
CA SER A 183 10.33 14.01 -21.46
C SER A 183 9.64 13.23 -20.35
N PRO A 184 8.39 13.54 -19.99
CA PRO A 184 7.71 12.84 -18.92
C PRO A 184 7.56 11.41 -19.41
N THR A 185 8.56 10.59 -19.12
CA THR A 185 8.48 9.14 -19.16
C THR A 185 7.49 8.82 -18.07
N VAL A 186 6.22 8.88 -18.50
CA VAL A 186 5.06 8.12 -18.07
C VAL A 186 5.21 7.71 -16.62
N GLU A 187 4.73 8.52 -15.69
CA GLU A 187 3.72 7.92 -14.82
C GLU A 187 2.50 8.81 -14.57
N HIS A 188 2.62 10.15 -14.67
CA HIS A 188 1.50 11.04 -14.35
C HIS A 188 1.55 12.33 -15.18
N GLN A 189 1.05 12.27 -16.41
CA GLN A 189 0.86 13.47 -17.23
C GLN A 189 -0.37 14.25 -16.72
N LEU A 190 -0.33 15.58 -16.85
CA LEU A 190 -1.53 16.39 -16.74
C LEU A 190 -2.61 15.76 -17.63
N ASP A 191 -3.86 15.74 -17.17
CA ASP A 191 -4.97 15.26 -18.01
C ASP A 191 -4.91 15.98 -19.38
N PRO A 192 -4.74 15.25 -20.49
CA PRO A 192 -4.57 15.82 -21.82
C PRO A 192 -5.69 16.79 -22.21
N ALA A 193 -6.88 16.62 -21.62
CA ALA A 193 -8.00 17.51 -21.86
C ALA A 193 -7.73 18.96 -21.42
N PHE A 194 -6.77 19.19 -20.50
CA PHE A 194 -6.34 20.55 -20.16
C PHE A 194 -5.41 21.18 -21.19
N ALA A 195 -4.74 20.41 -22.06
CA ALA A 195 -3.69 20.92 -22.95
C ALA A 195 -4.15 22.12 -23.78
N ALA A 196 -5.31 22.02 -24.42
CA ALA A 196 -5.87 23.10 -25.25
C ALA A 196 -6.16 24.39 -24.46
N ILE A 197 -6.59 24.27 -23.19
CA ILE A 197 -6.84 25.43 -22.32
C ILE A 197 -5.52 26.08 -21.94
N LEU A 198 -4.51 25.28 -21.60
CA LEU A 198 -3.19 25.78 -21.21
C LEU A 198 -2.46 26.47 -22.35
N GLU A 199 -2.58 25.92 -23.56
CA GLU A 199 -2.01 26.50 -24.76
C GLU A 199 -2.68 27.83 -25.11
N ALA A 200 -4.00 27.93 -24.94
CA ALA A 200 -4.75 29.17 -25.17
C ALA A 200 -4.45 30.27 -24.12
N ASP A 201 -4.20 29.90 -22.87
CA ASP A 201 -3.93 30.83 -21.77
C ASP A 201 -2.53 31.50 -21.84
N GLY A 202 -1.60 30.96 -22.65
CA GLY A 202 -0.34 31.59 -22.99
C GLY A 202 0.46 32.11 -21.78
N ARG A 203 0.62 33.44 -21.65
CA ARG A 203 1.40 34.08 -20.56
C ARG A 203 0.70 34.04 -19.19
N SER A 204 -0.61 33.78 -19.13
CA SER A 204 -1.35 33.52 -17.88
C SER A 204 -0.81 32.29 -17.14
N VAL A 205 -0.14 31.39 -17.88
CA VAL A 205 0.47 30.19 -17.31
C VAL A 205 1.52 30.51 -16.24
N ALA A 206 2.29 31.59 -16.44
CA ALA A 206 3.34 32.02 -15.51
C ALA A 206 2.78 32.62 -14.21
N THR A 207 1.63 33.31 -14.27
CA THR A 207 0.98 33.94 -13.10
C THR A 207 0.18 32.94 -12.27
N GLN A 208 -0.35 31.88 -12.89
CA GLN A 208 -1.08 30.79 -12.20
C GLN A 208 -0.22 29.53 -11.99
N ARG A 209 1.11 29.68 -11.87
CA ARG A 209 2.04 28.55 -11.75
C ARG A 209 1.64 27.51 -10.68
N ARG A 210 1.14 27.96 -9.52
CA ARG A 210 0.71 27.05 -8.44
C ARG A 210 -0.50 26.21 -8.81
N PHE A 211 -1.47 26.78 -9.51
CA PHE A 211 -2.64 26.07 -10.01
C PHE A 211 -2.25 24.94 -10.98
N TYR A 212 -1.37 25.22 -11.96
CA TYR A 212 -0.93 24.18 -12.89
C TYR A 212 -0.05 23.11 -12.24
N GLN A 213 0.81 23.51 -11.29
CA GLN A 213 1.54 22.55 -10.46
C GLN A 213 0.58 21.65 -9.68
N ALA A 214 -0.49 22.21 -9.12
CA ALA A 214 -1.50 21.45 -8.41
C ALA A 214 -2.22 20.46 -9.33
N LEU A 215 -2.69 20.89 -10.51
CA LEU A 215 -3.32 20.02 -11.49
C LEU A 215 -2.41 18.84 -11.88
N HIS A 216 -1.11 19.12 -12.08
CA HIS A 216 -0.14 18.10 -12.45
C HIS A 216 0.19 17.13 -11.32
N ILE A 217 0.49 17.63 -10.12
CA ILE A 217 0.85 16.80 -8.96
C ILE A 217 -0.33 15.94 -8.52
N LEU A 218 -1.53 16.50 -8.48
CA LEU A 218 -2.73 15.73 -8.09
C LEU A 218 -3.32 14.90 -9.22
N THR A 219 -2.79 15.02 -10.45
CA THR A 219 -3.37 14.42 -11.66
C THR A 219 -4.87 14.70 -11.75
N PHE A 220 -5.25 15.96 -11.49
CA PHE A 220 -6.65 16.32 -11.30
C PHE A 220 -7.40 16.22 -12.64
N PRO A 221 -8.46 15.40 -12.76
CA PRO A 221 -9.16 15.22 -14.02
C PRO A 221 -9.95 16.46 -14.42
N LYS A 222 -9.93 16.78 -15.71
CA LYS A 222 -10.69 17.92 -16.24
C LYS A 222 -12.18 17.77 -16.02
N ALA A 223 -12.71 16.56 -16.17
CA ALA A 223 -14.14 16.30 -15.93
C ALA A 223 -14.59 16.68 -14.51
N ILE A 224 -13.74 16.44 -13.50
CA ILE A 224 -14.01 16.86 -12.13
C ILE A 224 -13.86 18.37 -11.98
N TYR A 225 -12.86 18.98 -12.63
CA TYR A 225 -12.67 20.42 -12.61
C TYR A 225 -13.85 21.16 -13.22
N ASP A 226 -14.34 20.72 -14.38
CA ASP A 226 -15.50 21.30 -15.06
C ASP A 226 -16.77 21.14 -14.19
N PHE A 227 -16.94 19.98 -13.56
CA PHE A 227 -18.04 19.73 -12.62
C PHE A 227 -18.02 20.69 -11.43
N MET A 228 -16.83 20.95 -10.85
CA MET A 228 -16.65 21.88 -9.74
C MET A 228 -16.77 23.35 -10.18
N SER A 229 -16.41 23.65 -11.44
CA SER A 229 -16.43 25.00 -12.03
C SER A 229 -17.79 25.39 -12.63
N GLN A 230 -18.79 24.52 -12.56
CA GLN A 230 -20.09 24.75 -13.17
C GLN A 230 -20.79 25.97 -12.55
N LYS A 231 -21.00 27.01 -13.36
CA LYS A 231 -21.49 28.32 -12.89
C LYS A 231 -22.93 28.31 -12.39
N GLN A 232 -23.75 27.37 -12.86
CA GLN A 232 -25.20 27.35 -12.62
C GLN A 232 -25.61 26.67 -11.31
N SER A 233 -24.68 26.04 -10.57
CA SER A 233 -25.04 25.25 -9.39
C SER A 233 -23.95 25.35 -8.31
N PRO A 234 -24.31 25.64 -7.05
CA PRO A 234 -23.36 25.57 -5.93
C PRO A 234 -22.70 24.19 -5.83
N ARG A 235 -21.39 24.19 -5.51
CA ARG A 235 -20.58 22.99 -5.32
C ARG A 235 -19.93 22.99 -3.92
N PRO A 236 -20.73 22.99 -2.83
CA PRO A 236 -20.16 22.91 -1.49
C PRO A 236 -19.39 21.60 -1.34
N TYR A 237 -18.24 21.64 -0.68
CA TYR A 237 -17.40 20.47 -0.48
C TYR A 237 -16.83 20.44 0.94
N CYS A 238 -16.27 19.29 1.32
CA CYS A 238 -15.37 19.17 2.46
C CYS A 238 -14.15 18.32 2.11
N ILE A 239 -13.09 18.43 2.89
CA ILE A 239 -11.83 17.71 2.66
C ILE A 239 -11.41 16.95 3.91
N TRP A 240 -11.39 15.62 3.85
CA TRP A 240 -10.89 14.72 4.88
C TRP A 240 -9.45 14.29 4.59
N TYR A 241 -8.49 14.83 5.35
CA TYR A 241 -7.06 14.62 5.09
C TYR A 241 -6.26 14.12 6.30
N ALA A 242 -6.82 14.23 7.50
CA ALA A 242 -6.11 13.91 8.73
C ALA A 242 -6.23 12.42 9.11
N PRO A 243 -5.15 11.82 9.65
CA PRO A 243 -3.86 12.44 9.97
C PRO A 243 -2.85 12.40 8.80
N ALA A 244 -3.21 11.83 7.67
CA ALA A 244 -2.23 11.38 6.68
C ALA A 244 -1.52 12.49 5.90
N ASP A 245 -2.23 13.57 5.58
CA ASP A 245 -1.63 14.76 4.97
C ASP A 245 -1.64 15.90 5.99
N THR A 246 -1.01 15.64 7.14
CA THR A 246 -0.75 16.65 8.17
C THR A 246 0.75 16.76 8.43
N THR A 247 1.21 17.97 8.75
CA THR A 247 2.60 18.20 9.17
C THR A 247 2.79 17.82 10.64
N GLN A 248 4.04 17.84 11.12
CA GLN A 248 4.37 17.59 12.53
C GLN A 248 3.66 18.57 13.50
N SER A 249 3.29 19.76 13.03
CA SER A 249 2.54 20.75 13.82
C SER A 249 1.01 20.57 13.72
N GLY A 250 0.54 19.51 13.08
CA GLY A 250 -0.89 19.25 12.83
C GLY A 250 -1.50 20.17 11.76
N THR A 251 -0.68 20.94 11.04
CA THR A 251 -1.17 21.78 9.94
C THR A 251 -1.43 20.96 8.69
N ILE A 252 -2.18 21.55 7.76
CA ILE A 252 -2.51 20.96 6.46
C ILE A 252 -1.23 20.66 5.68
N GLY A 253 -1.13 19.46 5.13
CA GLY A 253 -0.03 19.02 4.30
C GLY A 253 -0.10 19.53 2.87
N TYR A 254 0.92 19.18 2.08
CA TYR A 254 1.18 19.85 0.81
C TYR A 254 0.13 19.50 -0.26
N GLU A 255 -0.28 18.24 -0.37
CA GLU A 255 -1.23 17.81 -1.40
C GLU A 255 -2.63 18.39 -1.16
N THR A 256 -3.05 18.55 0.09
CA THR A 256 -4.30 19.22 0.44
C THR A 256 -4.25 20.72 0.16
N LEU A 257 -3.10 21.38 0.33
CA LEU A 257 -2.92 22.77 -0.09
C LEU A 257 -3.07 22.91 -1.61
N LEU A 258 -2.52 21.98 -2.38
CA LEU A 258 -2.68 21.95 -3.84
C LEU A 258 -4.14 21.72 -4.26
N LEU A 259 -4.87 20.83 -3.58
CA LEU A 259 -6.29 20.62 -3.85
C LEU A 259 -7.09 21.91 -3.61
N ARG A 260 -6.81 22.60 -2.51
CA ARG A 260 -7.44 23.89 -2.19
C ARG A 260 -7.13 24.96 -3.22
N GLU A 261 -5.91 24.99 -3.75
CA GLU A 261 -5.54 25.89 -4.84
C GLU A 261 -6.42 25.66 -6.08
N ILE A 262 -6.61 24.40 -6.51
CA ILE A 262 -7.49 24.07 -7.65
C ILE A 262 -8.94 24.48 -7.36
N LEU A 263 -9.45 24.14 -6.18
CA LEU A 263 -10.84 24.45 -5.83
C LEU A 263 -11.07 25.95 -5.64
N SER A 264 -10.04 26.73 -5.31
CA SER A 264 -10.15 28.19 -5.18
C SER A 264 -10.46 28.91 -6.49
N THR A 265 -10.11 28.32 -7.64
CA THR A 265 -10.45 28.88 -8.96
C THR A 265 -11.89 28.57 -9.39
N CYS A 266 -12.53 27.60 -8.72
CA CYS A 266 -13.92 27.21 -8.96
C CYS A 266 -14.86 28.13 -8.18
N THR A 267 -15.46 29.13 -8.84
CA THR A 267 -16.26 30.19 -8.18
C THR A 267 -17.46 29.70 -7.36
N GLN A 268 -18.03 28.53 -7.71
CA GLN A 268 -19.16 27.93 -6.99
C GLN A 268 -18.73 26.90 -5.93
N ALA A 269 -17.42 26.61 -5.83
CA ALA A 269 -16.89 25.65 -4.88
C ALA A 269 -16.62 26.34 -3.53
N LYS A 270 -17.23 25.83 -2.45
CA LYS A 270 -17.06 26.37 -1.09
C LYS A 270 -16.76 25.25 -0.10
N ASP A 271 -15.67 25.37 0.65
CA ASP A 271 -15.37 24.46 1.75
C ASP A 271 -16.33 24.75 2.91
N MET A 272 -17.19 23.79 3.22
CA MET A 272 -18.20 23.90 4.29
C MET A 272 -17.80 23.10 5.55
N GLY A 273 -16.61 22.48 5.55
CA GLY A 273 -16.17 21.62 6.64
C GLY A 273 -17.05 20.38 6.85
N TYR A 274 -16.93 19.74 8.01
CA TYR A 274 -17.50 18.41 8.25
C TYR A 274 -18.95 18.40 8.77
N LYS A 275 -19.54 19.57 9.03
CA LYS A 275 -20.81 19.69 9.78
C LYS A 275 -21.97 20.25 8.95
N ALA A 276 -21.76 20.49 7.66
CA ALA A 276 -22.71 21.16 6.79
C ALA A 276 -23.05 20.31 5.56
N ASP A 277 -24.07 20.73 4.82
CA ASP A 277 -24.53 20.03 3.63
C ASP A 277 -23.57 20.24 2.45
N VAL A 278 -22.90 19.16 2.01
CA VAL A 278 -21.87 19.19 0.95
C VAL A 278 -22.32 18.41 -0.28
N ARG A 279 -21.83 18.71 -1.47
CA ARG A 279 -22.07 17.92 -2.69
C ARG A 279 -20.91 16.96 -2.99
N VAL A 280 -19.72 17.28 -2.49
CA VAL A 280 -18.50 16.51 -2.72
C VAL A 280 -17.72 16.34 -1.43
N VAL A 281 -17.24 15.13 -1.17
CA VAL A 281 -16.32 14.82 -0.07
C VAL A 281 -15.00 14.42 -0.70
N PHE A 282 -13.98 15.25 -0.55
CA PHE A 282 -12.61 14.90 -0.94
C PHE A 282 -11.93 14.16 0.20
N VAL A 283 -11.29 13.03 -0.07
CA VAL A 283 -10.61 12.19 0.93
C VAL A 283 -9.17 11.97 0.49
N HIS A 284 -8.20 12.37 1.31
CA HIS A 284 -6.81 12.05 1.01
C HIS A 284 -6.61 10.53 1.05
N VAL A 285 -5.95 9.94 0.05
CA VAL A 285 -5.77 8.48 -0.03
C VAL A 285 -5.11 7.89 1.22
N GLY A 286 -4.24 8.64 1.89
CA GLY A 286 -3.65 8.20 3.15
C GLY A 286 -4.59 8.25 4.36
N ALA A 287 -5.64 9.07 4.32
CA ALA A 287 -6.59 9.27 5.42
C ALA A 287 -7.81 8.34 5.36
N LEU A 288 -7.80 7.42 4.40
CA LEU A 288 -8.81 6.41 4.16
C LEU A 288 -9.13 5.59 5.45
N ALA A 289 -8.10 5.17 6.19
CA ALA A 289 -8.29 4.38 7.41
C ALA A 289 -9.07 5.10 8.53
N THR A 290 -9.09 6.43 8.54
CA THR A 290 -9.81 7.25 9.52
C THR A 290 -11.13 7.80 8.98
N LEU A 291 -11.48 7.53 7.72
CA LEU A 291 -12.68 8.07 7.09
C LEU A 291 -13.97 7.73 7.85
N HIS A 292 -14.01 6.58 8.51
CA HIS A 292 -15.12 6.17 9.37
C HIS A 292 -15.44 7.20 10.49
N GLY A 293 -14.45 8.01 10.90
CA GLY A 293 -14.61 9.09 11.87
C GLY A 293 -15.19 10.39 11.30
N LEU A 294 -15.44 10.48 9.99
CA LEU A 294 -16.08 11.63 9.38
C LEU A 294 -17.54 11.75 9.87
N PRO A 295 -17.92 12.88 10.49
CA PRO A 295 -19.30 13.13 10.90
C PRO A 295 -20.26 12.96 9.72
N PHE A 296 -21.44 12.40 9.99
CA PHE A 296 -22.50 12.18 8.99
C PHE A 296 -22.15 11.25 7.81
N LEU A 297 -20.98 10.58 7.80
CA LEU A 297 -20.60 9.67 6.70
C LEU A 297 -21.70 8.67 6.36
N VAL A 298 -22.24 7.99 7.40
CA VAL A 298 -23.33 7.01 7.25
C VAL A 298 -24.58 7.65 6.66
N ALA A 299 -24.97 8.82 7.20
CA ALA A 299 -26.14 9.54 6.71
C ALA A 299 -25.97 10.01 5.25
N TRP A 300 -24.78 10.46 4.85
CA TRP A 300 -24.50 10.86 3.47
C TRP A 300 -24.50 9.68 2.49
N ARG A 301 -23.91 8.55 2.86
CA ARG A 301 -23.92 7.34 2.02
C ARG A 301 -25.35 6.78 1.84
N ASN A 302 -26.19 6.88 2.87
CA ASN A 302 -27.55 6.33 2.85
C ASN A 302 -28.61 7.32 2.28
N LYS A 303 -28.58 8.60 2.67
CA LYS A 303 -29.67 9.56 2.38
C LYS A 303 -29.42 10.45 1.17
N ARG A 304 -28.19 10.50 0.64
CA ARG A 304 -27.80 11.46 -0.41
C ARG A 304 -27.06 10.77 -1.54
N PRO A 305 -27.75 10.01 -2.42
CA PRO A 305 -27.12 9.28 -3.52
C PRO A 305 -26.40 10.21 -4.51
N GLU A 306 -26.80 11.47 -4.61
CA GLU A 306 -26.20 12.48 -5.48
C GLU A 306 -24.85 13.03 -4.99
N LEU A 307 -24.47 12.75 -3.73
CA LEU A 307 -23.18 13.16 -3.19
C LEU A 307 -22.05 12.30 -3.76
N ARG A 308 -20.94 12.94 -4.15
CA ARG A 308 -19.75 12.26 -4.68
C ARG A 308 -18.65 12.17 -3.63
N PHE A 309 -18.07 10.99 -3.46
CA PHE A 309 -16.85 10.81 -2.67
C PHE A 309 -15.67 10.67 -3.61
N LEU A 310 -14.69 11.57 -3.50
CA LEU A 310 -13.52 11.59 -4.36
C LEU A 310 -12.26 11.39 -3.51
N THR A 311 -11.41 10.45 -3.85
CA THR A 311 -10.06 10.41 -3.30
C THR A 311 -9.16 11.46 -3.95
N TYR A 312 -8.03 11.80 -3.33
CA TYR A 312 -6.94 12.57 -3.95
C TYR A 312 -5.59 12.29 -3.27
N GLY A 313 -4.51 12.71 -3.91
CA GLY A 313 -3.15 12.65 -3.35
C GLY A 313 -2.48 11.29 -3.47
N ARG A 314 -1.37 11.11 -2.75
CA ARG A 314 -0.47 9.95 -2.82
C ARG A 314 -0.09 9.54 -1.41
N HIS A 315 -0.04 8.24 -1.15
CA HIS A 315 0.39 7.76 0.16
C HIS A 315 0.95 6.33 0.08
N PRO A 316 2.07 6.01 0.77
CA PRO A 316 2.71 4.69 0.69
C PRO A 316 1.86 3.54 1.25
N SER A 317 0.78 3.83 1.97
CA SER A 317 -0.17 2.81 2.42
C SER A 317 -1.19 2.39 1.35
N VAL A 318 -1.16 3.01 0.18
CA VAL A 318 -2.11 2.80 -0.92
C VAL A 318 -1.32 2.47 -2.19
N PRO A 319 -1.71 1.44 -2.98
CA PRO A 319 -1.06 1.12 -4.25
C PRO A 319 -1.03 2.32 -5.21
N ARG A 320 0.01 2.42 -6.05
CA ARG A 320 0.21 3.59 -6.93
C ARG A 320 -0.91 3.78 -7.93
N GLU A 321 -1.51 2.69 -8.39
CA GLU A 321 -2.62 2.67 -9.34
C GLU A 321 -3.89 3.32 -8.74
N ARG A 322 -3.92 3.50 -7.41
CA ARG A 322 -5.00 4.11 -6.65
C ARG A 322 -4.68 5.55 -6.23
N TRP A 323 -3.52 6.09 -6.57
CA TRP A 323 -3.17 7.48 -6.31
C TRP A 323 -3.93 8.43 -7.24
N GLY A 324 -3.98 9.70 -6.85
CA GLY A 324 -4.66 10.75 -7.61
C GLY A 324 -6.15 10.83 -7.32
N VAL A 325 -6.86 11.57 -8.19
CA VAL A 325 -8.29 11.85 -7.99
C VAL A 325 -9.14 10.76 -8.62
N ARG A 326 -9.93 10.08 -7.79
CA ARG A 326 -10.82 8.98 -8.22
C ARG A 326 -12.12 9.03 -7.44
N GLU A 327 -13.22 8.65 -8.06
CA GLU A 327 -14.48 8.49 -7.34
C GLU A 327 -14.53 7.14 -6.63
N ILE A 328 -15.11 7.15 -5.43
CA ILE A 328 -15.37 5.97 -4.60
C ILE A 328 -16.81 6.05 -4.06
N TYR A 329 -17.33 4.93 -3.55
CA TYR A 329 -18.65 4.79 -2.96
C TYR A 329 -19.78 5.27 -3.89
N LEU A 330 -19.79 4.73 -5.11
CA LEU A 330 -20.69 5.16 -6.18
C LEU A 330 -22.17 4.91 -5.83
N ILE A 331 -22.59 3.65 -5.75
CA ILE A 331 -23.98 3.26 -5.53
C ILE A 331 -24.05 1.89 -4.84
N GLY A 332 -25.25 1.40 -4.51
CA GLY A 332 -25.44 0.05 -4.00
C GLY A 332 -24.97 -0.13 -2.56
N GLY A 333 -24.81 -1.38 -2.15
CA GLY A 333 -24.34 -1.66 -0.81
C GLY A 333 -24.00 -3.11 -0.52
N VAL A 334 -23.30 -3.32 0.58
CA VAL A 334 -23.00 -4.64 1.12
C VAL A 334 -23.67 -4.80 2.46
N VAL A 335 -24.32 -5.95 2.66
CA VAL A 335 -25.03 -6.30 3.89
C VAL A 335 -24.30 -7.42 4.61
N THR A 336 -24.19 -7.32 5.94
CA THR A 336 -23.81 -8.43 6.81
C THR A 336 -24.76 -8.55 7.99
N PHE A 337 -24.65 -9.63 8.76
CA PHE A 337 -25.66 -10.05 9.73
C PHE A 337 -25.02 -10.33 11.09
N THR A 338 -25.69 -9.94 12.16
CA THR A 338 -25.34 -10.44 13.50
C THR A 338 -25.97 -11.83 13.73
N PRO A 339 -25.42 -12.63 14.68
CA PRO A 339 -26.03 -13.91 15.03
C PRO A 339 -27.49 -13.76 15.49
N SER A 340 -27.79 -12.71 16.26
CA SER A 340 -29.16 -12.45 16.74
C SER A 340 -30.11 -12.08 15.61
N ALA A 341 -29.67 -11.32 14.59
CA ALA A 341 -30.51 -11.01 13.43
C ALA A 341 -30.92 -12.27 12.66
N ILE A 342 -29.99 -13.24 12.55
CA ILE A 342 -30.25 -14.53 11.90
C ILE A 342 -31.24 -15.36 12.74
N ILE A 343 -31.05 -15.40 14.06
CA ILE A 343 -31.86 -16.23 14.95
C ILE A 343 -33.28 -15.67 15.10
N GLU A 344 -33.39 -14.39 15.49
CA GLU A 344 -34.68 -13.73 15.75
C GLU A 344 -35.47 -13.47 14.45
N GLY A 345 -34.77 -13.36 13.32
CA GLY A 345 -35.33 -12.97 12.04
C GLY A 345 -35.47 -14.08 11.01
N HIS A 346 -35.31 -15.36 11.40
CA HIS A 346 -35.19 -16.52 10.51
C HIS A 346 -36.07 -16.46 9.24
N GLY A 347 -37.39 -16.27 9.39
CA GLY A 347 -38.31 -16.22 8.23
C GLY A 347 -38.10 -15.02 7.29
N MET A 348 -37.72 -13.85 7.81
CA MET A 348 -37.43 -12.67 7.00
C MET A 348 -36.02 -12.69 6.42
N LEU A 349 -35.07 -13.34 7.09
CA LEU A 349 -33.68 -13.43 6.65
C LEU A 349 -33.57 -13.97 5.23
N PHE A 350 -34.16 -15.13 4.95
CA PHE A 350 -34.03 -15.77 3.64
C PHE A 350 -34.73 -15.00 2.53
N ARG A 351 -35.81 -14.27 2.85
CA ARG A 351 -36.41 -13.32 1.91
C ARG A 351 -35.44 -12.20 1.57
N ARG A 352 -34.77 -11.62 2.57
CA ARG A 352 -33.76 -10.57 2.34
C ARG A 352 -32.52 -11.06 1.60
N ILE A 353 -32.04 -12.27 1.90
CA ILE A 353 -30.95 -12.89 1.13
C ILE A 353 -31.35 -13.01 -0.34
N LYS A 354 -32.57 -13.48 -0.61
CA LYS A 354 -33.10 -13.58 -1.97
C LYS A 354 -33.23 -12.21 -2.64
N ASP A 355 -33.80 -11.22 -1.95
CA ASP A 355 -33.89 -9.85 -2.45
C ASP A 355 -32.49 -9.33 -2.82
N VAL A 356 -31.49 -9.50 -1.96
CA VAL A 356 -30.11 -9.06 -2.23
C VAL A 356 -29.51 -9.82 -3.41
N ALA A 357 -29.66 -11.15 -3.47
CA ALA A 357 -29.11 -11.97 -4.55
C ALA A 357 -29.73 -11.66 -5.93
N GLU A 358 -30.97 -11.16 -5.97
CA GLU A 358 -31.62 -10.69 -7.21
C GLU A 358 -31.23 -9.25 -7.58
N HIS A 359 -30.59 -8.51 -6.67
CA HIS A 359 -30.33 -7.08 -6.84
C HIS A 359 -28.94 -6.82 -7.47
N PRO A 360 -28.83 -6.09 -8.59
CA PRO A 360 -27.58 -5.97 -9.35
C PRO A 360 -26.48 -5.13 -8.67
N LEU A 361 -26.85 -4.31 -7.69
CA LEU A 361 -25.94 -3.37 -7.00
C LEU A 361 -25.73 -3.72 -5.53
N TRP A 362 -26.26 -4.86 -5.06
CA TRP A 362 -26.17 -5.22 -3.65
C TRP A 362 -25.68 -6.65 -3.49
N ASP A 363 -24.85 -6.83 -2.47
CA ASP A 363 -24.33 -8.13 -2.09
C ASP A 363 -24.47 -8.33 -0.59
N CYS A 364 -24.48 -9.59 -0.16
CA CYS A 364 -24.43 -9.90 1.25
C CYS A 364 -23.37 -10.94 1.57
N TYR A 365 -22.79 -10.80 2.76
CA TYR A 365 -21.79 -11.72 3.26
C TYR A 365 -21.99 -11.99 4.74
N VAL A 366 -21.51 -13.14 5.18
CA VAL A 366 -21.53 -13.57 6.58
C VAL A 366 -20.13 -13.98 7.01
N LEU A 367 -19.78 -13.68 8.26
CA LEU A 367 -18.50 -14.08 8.82
C LEU A 367 -18.57 -15.54 9.29
N PRO A 368 -17.45 -16.29 9.24
CA PRO A 368 -17.38 -17.65 9.78
C PRO A 368 -17.79 -17.74 11.26
N SER A 369 -17.39 -16.77 12.08
CA SER A 369 -17.75 -16.69 13.49
C SER A 369 -19.25 -16.50 13.73
N VAL A 370 -19.94 -15.79 12.84
CA VAL A 370 -21.39 -15.60 12.92
C VAL A 370 -22.11 -16.93 12.67
N VAL A 371 -21.71 -17.67 11.63
CA VAL A 371 -22.26 -19.01 11.34
C VAL A 371 -22.01 -19.97 12.51
N ALA A 372 -20.78 -19.98 13.04
CA ALA A 372 -20.42 -20.81 14.19
C ALA A 372 -21.23 -20.45 15.45
N MET A 373 -21.46 -19.16 15.69
CA MET A 373 -22.25 -18.68 16.84
C MET A 373 -23.73 -19.05 16.69
N VAL A 374 -24.31 -18.88 15.51
CA VAL A 374 -25.69 -19.33 15.23
C VAL A 374 -25.82 -20.83 15.48
N ALA A 375 -24.87 -21.62 15.00
CA ALA A 375 -24.84 -23.06 15.21
C ALA A 375 -24.75 -23.42 16.71
N LYS A 376 -23.85 -22.78 17.46
CA LYS A 376 -23.67 -22.99 18.91
C LYS A 376 -24.94 -22.64 19.70
N LEU A 377 -25.60 -21.52 19.39
CA LEU A 377 -26.78 -21.05 20.12
C LEU A 377 -28.04 -21.88 19.83
N THR A 378 -28.11 -22.53 18.68
CA THR A 378 -29.32 -23.24 18.21
C THR A 378 -29.28 -24.74 18.47
N CYS A 379 -28.10 -25.33 18.69
CA CYS A 379 -27.94 -26.77 18.92
C CYS A 379 -28.16 -27.23 20.38
N GLN A 380 -28.69 -26.39 21.27
CA GLN A 380 -29.08 -26.73 22.66
C GLN A 380 -28.01 -27.51 23.47
N GLY A 381 -26.72 -27.25 23.25
CA GLY A 381 -25.62 -27.94 23.91
C GLY A 381 -25.10 -29.21 23.21
N GLY A 382 -25.77 -29.65 22.14
CA GLY A 382 -25.25 -30.65 21.22
C GLY A 382 -24.14 -30.11 20.32
N HIS A 383 -23.25 -30.99 19.84
CA HIS A 383 -22.19 -30.61 18.90
C HIS A 383 -22.81 -30.31 17.51
N PRO A 384 -22.62 -29.11 16.92
CA PRO A 384 -23.38 -28.71 15.73
C PRO A 384 -23.23 -29.62 14.50
N LEU A 385 -22.03 -30.19 14.26
CA LEU A 385 -21.84 -31.15 13.16
C LEU A 385 -22.68 -32.43 13.33
N ARG A 386 -22.90 -32.89 14.57
CA ARG A 386 -23.73 -34.09 14.80
C ARG A 386 -25.20 -33.79 14.53
N VAL A 387 -25.68 -32.65 15.02
CA VAL A 387 -27.05 -32.18 14.76
C VAL A 387 -27.32 -32.00 13.26
N TYR A 388 -26.31 -31.54 12.51
CA TYR A 388 -26.36 -31.46 11.05
C TYR A 388 -26.41 -32.84 10.39
N ASP A 389 -25.50 -33.76 10.78
CA ASP A 389 -25.44 -35.12 10.23
C ASP A 389 -26.74 -35.93 10.52
N GLU A 390 -27.45 -35.59 11.60
CA GLU A 390 -28.76 -36.15 11.97
C GLU A 390 -29.96 -35.51 11.22
N GLY A 391 -29.72 -34.46 10.43
CA GLY A 391 -30.77 -33.75 9.68
C GLY A 391 -31.63 -32.79 10.52
N ASN A 392 -31.19 -32.44 11.74
CA ASN A 392 -31.94 -31.60 12.68
C ASN A 392 -31.43 -30.15 12.75
N PHE A 393 -30.52 -29.76 11.85
CA PHE A 393 -29.91 -28.44 11.88
C PHE A 393 -30.82 -27.36 11.26
N VAL A 394 -31.39 -26.51 12.12
CA VAL A 394 -32.41 -25.49 11.77
C VAL A 394 -31.96 -24.50 10.68
N TYR A 395 -30.66 -24.23 10.56
CA TYR A 395 -30.11 -23.24 9.63
C TYR A 395 -29.39 -23.87 8.43
N GLU A 396 -29.80 -25.07 8.01
CA GLU A 396 -29.27 -25.72 6.81
C GLU A 396 -29.42 -24.84 5.57
N ASP A 397 -30.55 -24.12 5.45
CA ASP A 397 -30.80 -23.21 4.32
C ASP A 397 -29.78 -22.05 4.26
N LEU A 398 -29.23 -21.61 5.40
CA LEU A 398 -28.15 -20.61 5.41
C LEU A 398 -26.87 -21.20 4.83
N LEU A 399 -26.54 -22.45 5.18
CA LEU A 399 -25.37 -23.14 4.64
C LEU A 399 -25.52 -23.40 3.13
N LYS A 400 -26.72 -23.77 2.68
CA LYS A 400 -27.05 -23.91 1.24
C LYS A 400 -26.96 -22.57 0.51
N ALA A 401 -27.44 -21.48 1.10
CA ALA A 401 -27.32 -20.15 0.51
C ALA A 401 -25.84 -19.73 0.35
N ILE A 402 -24.96 -20.15 1.27
CA ILE A 402 -23.51 -19.96 1.14
C ILE A 402 -22.94 -20.84 0.02
N GLU A 403 -23.25 -22.13 0.03
CA GLU A 403 -22.81 -23.10 -0.98
C GLU A 403 -23.20 -22.68 -2.42
N GLN A 404 -24.40 -22.11 -2.59
CA GLN A 404 -24.92 -21.63 -3.87
C GLN A 404 -24.39 -20.25 -4.27
N GLY A 405 -23.68 -19.55 -3.37
CA GLY A 405 -23.14 -18.21 -3.61
C GLY A 405 -24.16 -17.07 -3.48
N SER A 406 -25.36 -17.32 -2.96
CA SER A 406 -26.34 -16.25 -2.65
C SER A 406 -25.93 -15.42 -1.43
N VAL A 407 -25.10 -15.99 -0.54
CA VAL A 407 -24.42 -15.29 0.55
C VAL A 407 -22.95 -15.63 0.49
N ALA A 408 -22.07 -14.63 0.45
CA ALA A 408 -20.64 -14.91 0.52
C ALA A 408 -20.23 -15.27 1.96
N LEU A 409 -19.47 -16.36 2.16
CA LEU A 409 -18.72 -16.56 3.40
C LEU A 409 -17.39 -15.82 3.28
N LEU A 410 -17.23 -14.74 4.04
CA LEU A 410 -16.11 -13.82 3.83
C LEU A 410 -15.66 -13.18 5.15
N HIS A 411 -14.38 -12.89 5.22
CA HIS A 411 -13.84 -11.88 6.13
C HIS A 411 -12.87 -10.99 5.34
N ALA A 412 -12.71 -9.74 5.77
CA ALA A 412 -11.82 -8.78 5.16
C ALA A 412 -10.37 -9.32 5.21
N PRO A 413 -9.58 -9.14 4.13
CA PRO A 413 -8.18 -9.53 4.14
C PRO A 413 -7.41 -8.72 5.20
N ALA A 414 -6.41 -9.35 5.81
CA ALA A 414 -5.59 -8.70 6.82
C ALA A 414 -4.87 -7.49 6.21
N ILE A 415 -5.00 -6.33 6.87
CA ILE A 415 -4.20 -5.14 6.56
C ILE A 415 -2.87 -5.32 7.31
N LEU A 416 -1.74 -4.99 6.67
CA LEU A 416 -0.33 -5.09 7.13
C LEU A 416 0.01 -4.61 8.57
N ARG A 417 -0.98 -4.17 9.36
CA ARG A 417 -0.86 -3.68 10.74
C ARG A 417 -1.13 -4.75 11.80
N ASP A 418 -1.71 -5.89 11.45
CA ASP A 418 -1.93 -6.99 12.41
C ASP A 418 -0.65 -7.82 12.58
N ALA A 419 -0.43 -8.35 13.79
CA ALA A 419 0.68 -9.28 14.04
C ALA A 419 0.57 -10.45 13.04
N PRO A 420 1.63 -10.78 12.29
CA PRO A 420 1.54 -11.82 11.29
C PRO A 420 1.22 -13.16 11.98
N PRO A 421 0.23 -13.93 11.50
CA PRO A 421 0.18 -15.35 11.79
C PRO A 421 1.49 -16.01 11.33
N LYS A 422 1.81 -17.22 11.79
CA LYS A 422 2.90 -18.00 11.19
C LYS A 422 2.61 -18.23 9.70
N GLY A 423 3.23 -17.45 8.82
CA GLY A 423 2.99 -17.47 7.37
C GLY A 423 2.64 -16.10 6.81
N ASP A 424 2.46 -15.99 5.49
CA ASP A 424 1.97 -14.77 4.86
C ASP A 424 0.43 -14.71 5.03
N PRO A 425 -0.13 -13.78 5.84
CA PRO A 425 -1.58 -13.70 6.05
C PRO A 425 -2.37 -13.45 4.76
N SER A 426 -1.81 -12.75 3.77
CA SER A 426 -2.46 -12.57 2.47
C SER A 426 -2.56 -13.90 1.73
N LEU A 427 -1.49 -14.71 1.75
CA LEU A 427 -1.50 -16.04 1.15
C LEU A 427 -2.48 -17.00 1.85
N LEU A 428 -2.57 -16.96 3.18
CA LEU A 428 -3.52 -17.77 3.94
C LEU A 428 -4.96 -17.42 3.58
N TRP A 429 -5.28 -16.12 3.52
CA TRP A 429 -6.58 -15.64 3.09
C TRP A 429 -6.90 -16.07 1.65
N THR A 430 -5.97 -15.88 0.72
CA THR A 430 -6.15 -16.30 -0.68
C THR A 430 -6.38 -17.81 -0.80
N ARG A 431 -5.63 -18.63 -0.06
CA ARG A 431 -5.82 -20.09 -0.05
C ARG A 431 -7.20 -20.48 0.48
N TRP A 432 -7.68 -19.83 1.52
CA TRP A 432 -9.02 -20.06 2.04
C TRP A 432 -10.09 -19.70 1.00
N MET A 433 -9.99 -18.52 0.38
CA MET A 433 -10.91 -18.07 -0.68
C MET A 433 -10.93 -18.99 -1.90
N ILE A 434 -9.79 -19.59 -2.29
CA ILE A 434 -9.74 -20.55 -3.42
C ILE A 434 -10.40 -21.88 -3.07
N ARG A 435 -10.35 -22.31 -1.81
CA ARG A 435 -10.94 -23.58 -1.37
C ARG A 435 -12.45 -23.49 -1.16
N LEU A 436 -12.95 -22.33 -0.76
CA LEU A 436 -14.34 -22.13 -0.37
C LEU A 436 -15.36 -22.62 -1.42
N PRO A 437 -15.22 -22.34 -2.73
CA PRO A 437 -16.18 -22.81 -3.75
C PRO A 437 -16.27 -24.33 -3.89
N SER A 438 -15.30 -25.08 -3.37
CA SER A 438 -15.30 -26.56 -3.40
C SER A 438 -15.93 -27.20 -2.16
N MET A 439 -16.29 -26.41 -1.15
CA MET A 439 -16.85 -26.91 0.11
C MET A 439 -18.37 -27.07 0.00
N ASN A 440 -18.89 -28.20 0.44
CA ASN A 440 -20.33 -28.38 0.64
C ASN A 440 -20.82 -27.78 1.96
N ALA A 441 -22.13 -27.71 2.17
CA ALA A 441 -22.75 -27.14 3.37
C ALA A 441 -22.18 -27.69 4.70
N ARG A 442 -21.92 -29.01 4.79
CA ARG A 442 -21.31 -29.64 5.97
C ARG A 442 -19.87 -29.15 6.20
N GLN A 443 -19.06 -29.12 5.15
CA GLN A 443 -17.67 -28.66 5.20
C GLN A 443 -17.57 -27.17 5.53
N ILE A 444 -18.51 -26.36 5.04
CA ILE A 444 -18.64 -24.94 5.39
C ILE A 444 -18.88 -24.81 6.90
N LEU A 445 -19.82 -25.56 7.46
CA LEU A 445 -20.09 -25.54 8.91
C LEU A 445 -18.85 -25.95 9.72
N GLU A 446 -18.18 -27.03 9.33
CA GLU A 446 -16.96 -27.52 9.99
C GLU A 446 -15.85 -26.46 9.99
N GLU A 447 -15.62 -25.82 8.84
CA GLU A 447 -14.59 -24.77 8.70
C GLU A 447 -14.94 -23.53 9.52
N CYS A 448 -16.21 -23.11 9.55
CA CYS A 448 -16.67 -21.99 10.38
C CYS A 448 -16.43 -22.25 11.87
N LEU A 449 -16.76 -23.45 12.36
CA LEU A 449 -16.52 -23.85 13.74
C LEU A 449 -15.03 -23.85 14.08
N ARG A 450 -14.18 -24.36 13.17
CA ARG A 450 -12.73 -24.36 13.33
C ARG A 450 -12.16 -22.95 13.45
N ILE A 451 -12.52 -22.06 12.52
CA ILE A 451 -12.05 -20.66 12.51
C ILE A 451 -12.50 -19.94 13.79
N ALA A 452 -13.76 -20.10 14.18
CA ALA A 452 -14.28 -19.47 15.39
C ALA A 452 -13.59 -19.99 16.66
N ALA A 453 -13.33 -21.30 16.75
CA ALA A 453 -12.62 -21.89 17.88
C ALA A 453 -11.18 -21.38 17.98
N GLU A 454 -10.47 -21.23 16.86
CA GLU A 454 -9.13 -20.65 16.83
C GLU A 454 -9.12 -19.17 17.23
N GLN A 455 -10.06 -18.39 16.70
CA GLN A 455 -10.11 -16.94 16.92
C GLN A 455 -10.53 -16.57 18.35
N PHE A 456 -11.45 -17.33 18.94
CA PHE A 456 -12.01 -17.05 20.27
C PHE A 456 -11.55 -18.05 21.34
N ALA A 457 -10.43 -18.76 21.11
CA ALA A 457 -9.87 -19.74 22.05
C ALA A 457 -9.66 -19.19 23.48
N ASN A 458 -9.38 -17.89 23.59
CA ASN A 458 -9.13 -17.20 24.86
C ASN A 458 -10.29 -16.30 25.31
N THR A 459 -11.49 -16.43 24.72
CA THR A 459 -12.68 -15.64 25.05
C THR A 459 -13.67 -16.47 25.85
N SER A 460 -14.18 -15.94 26.96
CA SER A 460 -15.16 -16.64 27.77
C SER A 460 -16.53 -16.72 27.07
N ASP A 461 -17.34 -17.74 27.40
CA ASP A 461 -18.67 -17.91 26.80
C ASP A 461 -19.60 -16.70 27.04
N ALA A 462 -19.45 -16.02 28.18
CA ALA A 462 -20.23 -14.83 28.51
C ALA A 462 -19.84 -13.60 27.66
N GLU A 463 -18.57 -13.49 27.26
CA GLU A 463 -18.07 -12.37 26.47
C GLU A 463 -18.18 -12.61 24.96
N LEU A 464 -18.35 -13.88 24.55
CA LEU A 464 -18.37 -14.31 23.16
C LEU A 464 -19.38 -13.54 22.28
N PRO A 465 -20.64 -13.29 22.69
CA PRO A 465 -21.58 -12.52 21.86
C PRO A 465 -21.04 -11.13 21.48
N VAL A 466 -20.56 -10.38 22.48
CA VAL A 466 -20.01 -9.03 22.27
C VAL A 466 -18.70 -9.08 21.47
N ALA A 467 -17.89 -10.13 21.66
CA ALA A 467 -16.66 -10.32 20.90
C ALA A 467 -16.93 -10.54 19.41
N VAL A 468 -17.95 -11.33 19.06
CA VAL A 468 -18.41 -11.51 17.68
C VAL A 468 -18.98 -10.21 17.11
N GLU A 469 -19.77 -9.45 17.88
CA GLU A 469 -20.26 -8.13 17.41
C GLU A 469 -19.11 -7.15 17.10
N LYS A 470 -18.09 -7.10 17.97
CA LYS A 470 -16.88 -6.29 17.74
C LYS A 470 -16.10 -6.75 16.52
N GLU A 471 -16.03 -8.06 16.27
CA GLU A 471 -15.41 -8.61 15.08
C GLU A 471 -16.14 -8.13 13.81
N ILE A 472 -17.47 -8.24 13.76
CA ILE A 472 -18.27 -7.80 12.61
C ILE A 472 -17.99 -6.33 12.30
N ALA A 473 -17.96 -5.47 13.32
CA ALA A 473 -17.67 -4.06 13.14
C ALA A 473 -16.24 -3.83 12.60
N ARG A 474 -15.24 -4.48 13.20
CA ARG A 474 -13.85 -4.39 12.75
C ARG A 474 -13.70 -4.89 11.31
N ASP A 475 -14.35 -5.98 10.97
CA ASP A 475 -14.34 -6.59 9.64
C ASP A 475 -14.93 -5.63 8.61
N LEU A 476 -16.15 -5.14 8.84
CA LEU A 476 -16.84 -4.25 7.91
C LEU A 476 -16.09 -2.93 7.74
N LEU A 477 -15.47 -2.39 8.81
CA LEU A 477 -14.59 -1.23 8.73
C LEU A 477 -13.35 -1.46 7.86
N ARG A 478 -12.83 -2.69 7.78
CA ARG A 478 -11.74 -3.07 6.87
C ARG A 478 -12.25 -3.36 5.47
N MET A 479 -13.44 -3.93 5.37
CA MET A 479 -14.09 -4.29 4.11
C MET A 479 -14.36 -3.05 3.27
N GLN A 480 -14.93 -1.99 3.87
CA GLN A 480 -15.18 -0.73 3.18
C GLN A 480 -13.91 -0.05 2.64
N MET A 481 -12.72 -0.44 3.12
CA MET A 481 -11.44 0.11 2.66
C MET A 481 -10.79 -0.70 1.55
N GLN A 482 -11.36 -1.86 1.19
CA GLN A 482 -10.84 -2.64 0.08
C GLN A 482 -11.13 -1.92 -1.24
N PRO A 483 -10.16 -1.83 -2.18
CA PRO A 483 -10.33 -1.10 -3.42
C PRO A 483 -11.59 -1.49 -4.20
N VAL A 484 -11.84 -2.80 -4.35
CA VAL A 484 -13.02 -3.32 -5.04
C VAL A 484 -14.31 -2.93 -4.33
N MET A 485 -14.31 -2.90 -2.99
CA MET A 485 -15.47 -2.51 -2.22
C MET A 485 -15.76 -1.00 -2.36
N MET A 486 -14.73 -0.17 -2.30
CA MET A 486 -14.85 1.28 -2.53
C MET A 486 -15.31 1.62 -3.94
N ASP A 487 -14.91 0.84 -4.95
CA ASP A 487 -15.28 1.12 -6.34
C ASP A 487 -16.74 0.75 -6.62
N ASN A 488 -17.24 -0.34 -6.02
CA ASN A 488 -18.53 -0.91 -6.40
C ASN A 488 -19.68 -0.56 -5.45
N TYR A 489 -19.41 -0.34 -4.15
CA TYR A 489 -20.47 -0.22 -3.15
C TYR A 489 -20.40 1.08 -2.37
N ARG A 490 -21.56 1.70 -2.15
CA ARG A 490 -21.70 2.93 -1.37
C ARG A 490 -22.07 2.64 0.09
N ARG A 491 -23.00 1.73 0.34
CA ARG A 491 -23.54 1.47 1.67
C ARG A 491 -22.92 0.22 2.28
N PHE A 492 -22.68 0.26 3.59
CA PHE A 492 -22.09 -0.85 4.35
C PHE A 492 -22.95 -1.06 5.58
N VAL A 493 -23.75 -2.12 5.56
CA VAL A 493 -24.91 -2.29 6.44
C VAL A 493 -24.74 -3.52 7.33
N VAL A 494 -24.92 -3.35 8.63
CA VAL A 494 -25.10 -4.44 9.58
C VAL A 494 -26.58 -4.58 9.90
N LEU A 495 -27.14 -5.76 9.63
CA LEU A 495 -28.46 -6.14 10.11
C LEU A 495 -28.33 -6.71 11.50
N LYS A 496 -28.95 -6.03 12.47
CA LYS A 496 -28.91 -6.36 13.89
C LYS A 496 -30.23 -6.96 14.38
N GLY A 497 -30.14 -7.80 15.39
CA GLY A 497 -31.27 -8.27 16.20
C GLY A 497 -31.58 -7.32 17.36
N ARG A 498 -32.52 -7.73 18.20
CA ARG A 498 -32.93 -7.00 19.41
C ARG A 498 -31.95 -7.22 20.55
N SER A 499 -31.31 -8.39 20.61
CA SER A 499 -30.36 -8.76 21.66
C SER A 499 -28.95 -8.20 21.46
N ASP A 500 -28.64 -7.57 20.31
CA ASP A 500 -27.32 -6.96 20.08
C ASP A 500 -27.08 -5.72 20.94
N THR A 501 -25.93 -5.67 21.60
CA THR A 501 -25.59 -4.63 22.59
C THR A 501 -24.51 -3.66 22.10
N TYR A 502 -23.64 -4.10 21.18
CA TYR A 502 -22.57 -3.29 20.61
C TYR A 502 -23.10 -2.35 19.53
N PHE A 503 -24.02 -2.84 18.70
CA PHE A 503 -24.65 -2.09 17.59
C PHE A 503 -25.85 -1.21 18.02
N GLN A 504 -25.78 -0.62 19.21
CA GLN A 504 -26.72 0.43 19.62
C GLN A 504 -26.37 1.76 18.95
N GLU A 505 -27.37 2.65 18.80
CA GLU A 505 -27.23 3.93 18.09
C GLU A 505 -25.98 4.71 18.55
N ASP A 506 -25.29 5.35 17.59
CA ASP A 506 -24.08 6.16 17.76
C ASP A 506 -22.78 5.47 18.23
N ARG A 507 -22.76 4.14 18.44
CA ARG A 507 -21.54 3.43 18.92
C ARG A 507 -20.56 3.00 17.82
N CYS A 508 -21.01 2.89 16.58
CA CYS A 508 -20.23 2.35 15.46
C CYS A 508 -20.06 3.40 14.35
N PRO A 509 -19.12 4.37 14.50
CA PRO A 509 -18.92 5.40 13.49
C PRO A 509 -18.52 4.77 12.15
N GLY A 510 -19.17 5.22 11.07
CA GLY A 510 -18.90 4.73 9.71
C GLY A 510 -19.58 3.42 9.32
N ILE A 511 -20.47 2.86 10.14
CA ILE A 511 -21.28 1.67 9.79
C ILE A 511 -22.77 2.04 9.79
N GLU A 512 -23.50 1.64 8.74
CA GLU A 512 -24.96 1.71 8.76
C GLU A 512 -25.52 0.52 9.55
N VAL A 513 -26.36 0.78 10.54
CA VAL A 513 -26.95 -0.26 11.39
C VAL A 513 -28.46 -0.20 11.28
N THR A 514 -29.10 -1.32 10.92
CA THR A 514 -30.55 -1.41 10.76
C THR A 514 -31.07 -2.81 11.10
N THR A 515 -32.37 -3.05 10.98
CA THR A 515 -33.00 -4.37 11.18
C THR A 515 -33.46 -4.95 9.84
N LEU A 516 -33.67 -6.26 9.77
CA LEU A 516 -34.19 -6.96 8.57
C LEU A 516 -35.45 -6.30 7.97
N SER A 517 -36.35 -5.83 8.83
CA SER A 517 -37.60 -5.17 8.43
C SER A 517 -37.43 -3.74 7.93
N LYS A 518 -36.35 -3.05 8.32
CA LYS A 518 -36.10 -1.63 8.02
C LYS A 518 -35.05 -1.43 6.92
N LEU A 519 -34.45 -2.51 6.42
CA LEU A 519 -33.56 -2.42 5.27
C LEU A 519 -34.35 -1.93 4.06
N ASP A 520 -33.82 -0.89 3.44
CA ASP A 520 -34.38 -0.21 2.27
C ASP A 520 -33.21 0.07 1.31
N PHE A 521 -33.33 -0.39 0.06
CA PHE A 521 -32.32 -0.29 -0.98
C PHE A 521 -32.20 1.14 -1.55
N ARG A 522 -33.31 1.88 -1.58
CA ARG A 522 -33.41 3.29 -2.02
C ARG A 522 -33.07 3.55 -3.50
N ASP A 523 -33.39 2.59 -4.35
CA ASP A 523 -33.12 2.61 -5.79
C ASP A 523 -34.32 2.16 -6.64
N ASP A 524 -35.51 2.02 -6.03
CA ASP A 524 -36.78 1.66 -6.66
C ASP A 524 -36.80 0.34 -7.46
N PHE A 525 -35.78 -0.51 -7.28
CA PHE A 525 -35.61 -1.74 -8.04
C PHE A 525 -36.78 -2.74 -7.85
N PHE A 526 -37.26 -2.88 -6.61
CA PHE A 526 -38.35 -3.80 -6.28
C PHE A 526 -39.75 -3.17 -6.38
N THR A 527 -39.87 -1.83 -6.35
CA THR A 527 -41.15 -1.12 -6.50
C THR A 527 -41.62 -1.08 -7.96
N THR A 528 -40.69 -0.95 -8.91
CA THR A 528 -40.99 -0.95 -10.36
C THR A 528 -41.47 -2.30 -10.90
N ARG A 529 -41.08 -3.41 -10.25
CA ARG A 529 -41.45 -4.77 -10.67
C ARG A 529 -42.94 -5.10 -10.48
N THR A 530 -43.57 -4.48 -9.48
CA THR A 530 -45.01 -4.66 -9.19
C THR A 530 -45.93 -3.98 -10.22
N ASP A 531 -45.47 -2.92 -10.89
CA ASP A 531 -46.27 -2.20 -11.88
C ASP A 531 -46.16 -2.80 -13.30
N SER A 532 -45.08 -3.54 -13.58
CA SER A 532 -44.87 -4.24 -14.86
C SER A 532 -45.55 -5.62 -14.97
N ALA A 533 -46.26 -6.05 -13.93
CA ALA A 533 -46.94 -7.35 -13.85
C ALA A 533 -48.48 -7.22 -13.76
N GLN A 534 -49.05 -6.09 -14.19
CA GLN A 534 -50.49 -5.90 -14.41
C GLN A 534 -50.82 -5.85 -15.90
#